data_AF-A0A523RHM0-F1
#
_entry.id   AF-A0A523RHM0-F1
#
_cell.length_a   1.000
_cell.length_b   1.000
_cell.length_c   1.000
_cell.angle_alpha   90.00
_cell.angle_beta   90.00
_cell.angle_gamma   90.00
#
_symmetry.space_group_name_H-M   'P 1'
#
loop_
_entity.id
_entity.type
_entity.pdbx_description
1 polymer ?
#
loop_
_entity_poly.entity_id
_entity_poly.type
_entity_poly.pdbx_seq_one_letter_code
_entity_poly.pdbx_strand_id
1 'polypeptide(L)'
;MNGKRKFYILLGLFQLVLVLTVFLSVDGVITMVAAQTESFDYYNSPTAAVLALSAAISLAASVLGSAMAIRTVGTAAISSLSEREESFFKAFLIVALCEALAVYGLIVAILLWTKIPTPI
;
A
#
# COMPACT_ATOMS: atom_id res chain seq x y z
N MET A 1 28.77 16.31 12.74
CA MET A 1 28.18 15.08 13.33
C MET A 1 28.69 13.87 12.57
N ASN A 2 29.43 12.98 13.21
CA ASN A 2 30.05 11.82 12.58
C ASN A 2 29.00 10.94 11.90
N GLY A 3 29.27 10.45 10.67
CA GLY A 3 28.30 9.72 9.85
C GLY A 3 27.63 8.53 10.56
N LYS A 4 28.38 7.85 11.44
CA LYS A 4 27.86 6.77 12.29
C LYS A 4 26.73 7.22 13.21
N ARG A 5 26.85 8.42 13.81
CA ARG A 5 25.84 8.98 14.72
C ARG A 5 24.59 9.45 13.97
N LYS A 6 24.73 9.93 12.73
CA LYS A 6 23.58 10.26 11.85
C LYS A 6 22.78 8.99 11.49
N PHE A 7 23.47 7.90 11.14
CA PHE A 7 22.84 6.63 10.79
C PHE A 7 21.99 6.05 11.93
N TYR A 8 22.54 5.96 13.15
CA TYR A 8 21.77 5.45 14.30
C TYR A 8 20.58 6.34 14.68
N ILE A 9 20.68 7.66 14.51
CA ILE A 9 19.56 8.59 14.75
C ILE A 9 18.46 8.41 13.69
N LEU A 10 18.80 8.27 12.41
CA LEU A 10 17.81 7.98 11.36
C LEU A 10 17.14 6.61 11.57
N LEU A 11 17.91 5.59 11.95
CA LEU A 11 17.37 4.26 12.22
C LEU A 11 16.41 4.28 13.43
N GLY A 12 16.80 4.98 14.51
CA GLY A 12 15.94 5.18 15.68
C GLY A 12 14.68 5.97 15.37
N LEU A 13 14.77 7.01 14.54
CA LEU A 13 13.61 7.80 14.11
C LEU A 13 12.65 6.97 13.25
N PHE A 14 13.18 6.21 12.29
CA PHE A 14 12.38 5.29 11.45
C PHE A 14 11.66 4.25 12.30
N GLN A 15 12.36 3.65 13.27
CA GLN A 15 11.77 2.69 14.18
C GLN A 15 10.67 3.32 15.05
N LEU A 16 10.87 4.55 15.52
CA LEU A 16 9.87 5.28 16.31
C LEU A 16 8.62 5.57 15.48
N VAL A 17 8.78 6.00 14.22
CA VAL A 17 7.66 6.22 13.30
C VAL A 17 6.85 4.93 13.11
N LEU A 18 7.51 3.79 12.87
CA LEU A 18 6.82 2.52 12.72
C LEU A 18 6.03 2.13 13.99
N VAL A 19 6.66 2.22 15.15
CA VAL A 19 6.01 1.89 16.43
C VAL A 19 4.79 2.80 16.65
N LEU A 20 4.94 4.11 16.44
CA LEU A 20 3.85 5.07 16.58
C LEU A 20 2.69 4.75 15.63
N THR A 21 2.97 4.47 14.35
CA THR A 21 1.92 4.12 13.38
C THR A 21 1.16 2.85 13.74
N VAL A 22 1.84 1.84 14.29
CA VAL A 22 1.21 0.61 14.76
C VAL A 22 0.31 0.91 15.95
N PHE A 23 0.82 1.58 16.99
CA PHE A 23 0.04 1.91 18.19
C PHE A 23 -1.21 2.75 17.89
N LEU A 24 -1.12 3.75 17.02
CA LEU A 24 -2.27 4.56 16.59
C LEU A 24 -3.29 3.77 15.75
N SER A 25 -2.86 2.72 15.06
CA SER A 25 -3.72 1.91 14.20
C SER A 25 -4.35 0.71 14.91
N VAL A 26 -3.84 0.28 16.07
CA VAL A 26 -4.33 -0.93 16.78
C VAL A 26 -5.83 -0.85 17.06
N ASP A 27 -6.31 0.21 17.72
CA ASP A 27 -7.74 0.34 18.06
C ASP A 27 -8.64 0.41 16.80
N GLY A 28 -8.15 1.06 15.74
CA GLY A 28 -8.82 1.12 14.45
C GLY A 28 -8.91 -0.25 13.75
N VAL A 29 -7.84 -1.04 13.77
CA VAL A 29 -7.83 -2.37 13.15
C VAL A 29 -8.73 -3.34 13.91
N ILE A 30 -8.73 -3.32 15.24
CA ILE A 30 -9.58 -4.22 16.06
C ILE A 30 -11.08 -3.95 15.84
N THR A 31 -11.47 -2.67 15.77
CA THR A 31 -12.87 -2.28 15.50
C THR A 31 -13.31 -2.65 14.08
N MET A 32 -12.44 -2.46 13.08
CA MET A 32 -12.72 -2.86 11.70
C MET A 32 -12.83 -4.38 11.54
N VAL A 33 -12.01 -5.16 12.24
CA VAL A 33 -12.08 -6.64 12.23
C VAL A 33 -13.36 -7.13 12.90
N ALA A 34 -13.76 -6.55 14.04
CA ALA A 34 -15.02 -6.91 14.68
C ALA A 34 -16.24 -6.65 13.76
N ALA A 35 -16.21 -5.53 13.01
CA ALA A 35 -17.26 -5.18 12.05
C ALA A 35 -17.35 -6.13 10.83
N GLN A 36 -16.35 -6.99 10.57
CA GLN A 36 -16.40 -7.99 9.50
C GLN A 36 -17.32 -9.18 9.79
N THR A 37 -17.79 -9.33 11.04
CA THR A 37 -18.65 -10.45 11.46
C THR A 37 -20.13 -10.20 11.17
N GLU A 38 -20.50 -8.94 10.91
CA GLU A 38 -21.87 -8.57 10.57
C GLU A 38 -22.21 -9.04 9.15
N SER A 39 -23.32 -9.76 9.01
CA SER A 39 -23.86 -10.14 7.71
C SER A 39 -24.37 -8.88 7.03
N PHE A 40 -23.57 -8.29 6.14
CA PHE A 40 -23.98 -7.12 5.38
C PHE A 40 -25.21 -7.46 4.54
N ASP A 41 -26.32 -6.76 4.79
CA ASP A 41 -27.49 -6.83 3.94
C ASP A 41 -27.17 -6.18 2.59
N TYR A 42 -26.87 -7.03 1.62
CA TYR A 42 -26.44 -6.64 0.29
C TYR A 42 -27.47 -5.78 -0.42
N TYR A 43 -28.75 -6.01 -0.16
CA TYR A 43 -29.83 -5.30 -0.84
C TYR A 43 -30.06 -3.87 -0.32
N ASN A 44 -29.29 -3.44 0.68
CA ASN A 44 -29.38 -2.10 1.21
C ASN A 44 -28.51 -1.13 0.38
N SER A 45 -29.16 -0.18 -0.30
CA SER A 45 -28.53 0.86 -1.15
C SER A 45 -27.30 1.58 -0.53
N PRO A 46 -27.30 1.99 0.75
CA PRO A 46 -26.12 2.55 1.42
C PRO A 46 -24.92 1.58 1.49
N THR A 47 -25.15 0.27 1.65
CA THR A 47 -24.06 -0.72 1.72
C THR A 47 -23.30 -0.79 0.40
N ALA A 48 -24.01 -0.80 -0.74
CA ALA A 48 -23.40 -0.79 -2.06
C ALA A 48 -22.55 0.48 -2.31
N ALA A 49 -23.03 1.64 -1.86
CA ALA A 49 -22.30 2.90 -1.97
C ALA A 49 -21.01 2.90 -1.14
N VAL A 50 -21.07 2.39 0.09
CA VAL A 50 -19.88 2.25 0.96
C VAL A 50 -18.87 1.26 0.38
N LEU A 51 -19.33 0.14 -0.16
CA LEU A 51 -18.46 -0.84 -0.84
C LEU A 51 -17.77 -0.23 -2.06
N ALA A 52 -18.50 0.48 -2.92
CA ALA A 52 -17.92 1.16 -4.08
C ALA A 52 -16.88 2.23 -3.66
N LEU A 53 -17.18 3.03 -2.64
CA LEU A 53 -16.26 4.03 -2.12
C LEU A 53 -15.00 3.39 -1.52
N SER A 54 -15.16 2.31 -0.74
CA SER A 54 -14.04 1.59 -0.14
C SER A 54 -13.13 0.95 -1.20
N ALA A 55 -13.71 0.41 -2.29
CA ALA A 55 -12.94 -0.12 -3.41
C ALA A 55 -12.10 0.98 -4.10
N ALA A 56 -12.70 2.15 -4.35
CA ALA A 56 -12.00 3.29 -4.94
C ALA A 56 -10.86 3.81 -4.05
N ILE A 57 -11.09 3.92 -2.74
CA ILE A 57 -10.08 4.37 -1.77
C ILE A 57 -8.92 3.38 -1.68
N SER A 58 -9.21 2.07 -1.62
CA SER A 58 -8.20 1.01 -1.58
C SER A 58 -7.25 1.09 -2.78
N LEU A 59 -7.81 1.21 -3.99
CA LEU A 59 -7.03 1.37 -5.21
C LEU A 59 -6.20 2.66 -5.18
N ALA A 60 -6.84 3.81 -4.92
CA ALA A 60 -6.20 5.11 -4.99
C ALA A 60 -5.03 5.25 -3.99
N ALA A 61 -5.24 4.85 -2.74
CA ALA A 61 -4.21 4.94 -1.70
C ALA A 61 -3.00 4.03 -2.02
N SER A 62 -3.27 2.80 -2.50
CA SER A 62 -2.23 1.84 -2.88
C SER A 62 -1.41 2.29 -4.09
N VAL A 63 -2.08 2.80 -5.14
CA VAL A 63 -1.41 3.31 -6.35
C VAL A 63 -0.58 4.55 -6.02
N LEU A 64 -1.08 5.47 -5.18
CA LEU A 64 -0.31 6.64 -4.74
C LEU A 64 0.96 6.24 -3.97
N GLY A 65 0.85 5.28 -3.06
CA GLY A 65 2.01 4.75 -2.32
C GLY A 65 3.03 4.08 -3.24
N SER A 66 2.57 3.26 -4.18
CA SER A 66 3.42 2.61 -5.19
C SER A 66 4.12 3.64 -6.09
N ALA A 67 3.40 4.67 -6.57
CA ALA A 67 3.98 5.73 -7.40
C ALA A 67 5.09 6.50 -6.68
N MET A 68 4.93 6.78 -5.38
CA MET A 68 5.99 7.42 -4.57
C MET A 68 7.24 6.54 -4.44
N ALA A 69 7.08 5.23 -4.30
CA ALA A 69 8.19 4.28 -4.27
C ALA A 69 8.89 4.18 -5.64
N ILE A 70 8.12 4.06 -6.73
CA ILE A 70 8.66 3.96 -8.09
C ILE A 70 9.41 5.24 -8.47
N ARG A 71 8.97 6.43 -8.03
CA ARG A 71 9.67 7.69 -8.33
C ARG A 71 11.14 7.67 -7.88
N THR A 72 11.42 7.15 -6.68
CA THR A 72 12.77 7.14 -6.12
C THR A 72 13.56 5.92 -6.61
N VAL A 73 12.94 4.75 -6.61
CA VAL A 73 13.58 3.50 -7.03
C VAL A 73 13.85 3.48 -8.53
N GLY A 74 12.92 3.97 -9.35
CA GLY A 74 13.05 3.99 -10.80
C GLY A 74 14.18 4.89 -11.30
N THR A 75 14.36 6.05 -10.68
CA THR A 75 15.48 6.95 -11.02
C THR A 75 16.84 6.35 -10.62
N ALA A 76 16.91 5.69 -9.46
CA ALA A 76 18.10 4.96 -9.04
C ALA A 76 18.40 3.74 -9.94
N ALA A 77 17.36 3.02 -10.37
CA ALA A 77 17.47 1.88 -11.27
C ALA A 77 18.04 2.28 -12.64
N ILE A 78 17.54 3.35 -13.25
CA ILE A 78 18.04 3.87 -14.53
C ILE A 78 19.49 4.35 -14.39
N SER A 79 19.81 5.04 -13.29
CA SER A 79 21.18 5.50 -13.01
C SER A 79 22.16 4.32 -12.87
N SER A 80 21.77 3.26 -12.17
CA SER A 80 22.58 2.04 -12.03
C SER A 80 22.80 1.35 -13.37
N LEU A 81 21.78 1.35 -14.24
CA LEU A 81 21.86 0.73 -15.55
C LEU A 81 22.84 1.46 -16.47
N SER A 82 22.95 2.79 -16.34
CA SER A 82 23.91 3.60 -17.10
C SER A 82 25.37 3.27 -16.80
N GLU A 83 25.68 2.73 -15.61
CA GLU A 83 27.05 2.35 -15.24
C GLU A 83 27.31 0.86 -15.41
N ARG A 84 26.30 0.02 -15.13
CA ARG A 84 26.43 -1.44 -15.11
C ARG A 84 25.20 -2.10 -15.72
N GLU A 85 25.23 -2.29 -17.04
CA GLU A 85 24.12 -2.94 -17.78
C GLU A 85 23.83 -4.36 -17.29
N GLU A 86 24.84 -5.08 -16.79
CA GLU A 86 24.72 -6.41 -16.17
C GLU A 86 23.76 -6.44 -14.97
N SER A 87 23.49 -5.28 -14.35
CA SER A 87 22.58 -5.14 -13.22
C SER A 87 21.10 -4.98 -13.61
N PHE A 88 20.78 -5.00 -14.91
CA PHE A 88 19.43 -4.79 -15.45
C PHE A 88 18.35 -5.59 -14.73
N PHE A 89 18.51 -6.91 -14.63
CA PHE A 89 17.48 -7.76 -14.03
C PHE A 89 17.26 -7.44 -12.54
N LYS A 90 18.33 -7.11 -11.80
CA LYS A 90 18.24 -6.71 -10.39
C LYS A 90 17.49 -5.39 -10.25
N ALA A 91 17.82 -4.41 -11.09
CA ALA A 91 17.16 -3.11 -11.09
C ALA A 91 15.66 -3.24 -11.47
N PHE A 92 15.36 -4.03 -12.50
CA PHE A 92 13.99 -4.32 -12.94
C PHE A 92 13.18 -5.03 -11.85
N LEU A 93 13.75 -6.04 -11.19
CA LEU A 93 13.10 -6.77 -10.10
C LEU A 93 12.66 -5.82 -8.98
N ILE A 94 13.52 -4.91 -8.54
CA ILE A 94 13.20 -3.98 -7.44
C ILE A 94 12.08 -3.01 -7.84
N VAL A 95 12.06 -2.53 -9.09
CA VAL A 95 10.96 -1.70 -9.60
C VAL A 95 9.64 -2.50 -9.65
N ALA A 96 9.68 -3.75 -10.12
CA ALA A 96 8.51 -4.63 -10.15
C ALA A 96 7.96 -4.92 -8.75
N LEU A 97 8.82 -5.03 -7.72
CA LEU A 97 8.37 -5.16 -6.33
C LEU A 97 7.64 -3.90 -5.83
N CYS A 98 8.02 -2.70 -6.28
CA CYS A 98 7.26 -1.49 -5.98
C CYS A 98 5.88 -1.49 -6.65
N GLU A 99 5.78 -2.02 -7.87
CA GLU A 99 4.52 -2.10 -8.61
C GLU A 99 3.57 -3.16 -8.05
N ALA A 100 4.09 -4.26 -7.51
CA ALA A 100 3.29 -5.27 -6.81
C ALA A 100 2.42 -4.66 -5.69
N LEU A 101 2.88 -3.57 -5.05
CA LEU A 101 2.11 -2.86 -4.04
C LEU A 101 0.79 -2.29 -4.60
N ALA A 102 0.80 -1.76 -5.82
CA ALA A 102 -0.40 -1.27 -6.51
C ALA A 102 -1.33 -2.41 -6.91
N VAL A 103 -0.75 -3.53 -7.36
CA VAL A 103 -1.51 -4.73 -7.74
C VAL A 103 -2.27 -5.30 -6.54
N TYR A 104 -1.70 -5.29 -5.34
CA TYR A 104 -2.42 -5.72 -4.14
C TYR A 104 -3.64 -4.83 -3.83
N GLY A 105 -3.52 -3.50 -3.98
CA GLY A 105 -4.65 -2.59 -3.83
C GLY A 105 -5.75 -2.82 -4.87
N LEU A 106 -5.36 -3.11 -6.11
CA LEU A 106 -6.28 -3.49 -7.19
C LEU A 106 -6.99 -4.81 -6.90
N ILE A 107 -6.28 -5.83 -6.42
CA ILE A 107 -6.89 -7.11 -6.04
C ILE A 107 -7.97 -6.90 -4.98
N VAL A 108 -7.68 -6.12 -3.93
CA VAL A 108 -8.67 -5.80 -2.89
C VAL A 108 -9.86 -5.04 -3.45
N ALA A 109 -9.63 -4.05 -4.33
CA ALA A 109 -10.70 -3.31 -4.98
C ALA A 109 -11.61 -4.22 -5.82
N ILE A 110 -11.06 -5.19 -6.55
CA ILE A 110 -11.82 -6.18 -7.31
C ILE A 110 -12.62 -7.09 -6.38
N LEU A 111 -12.03 -7.57 -5.29
CA LEU A 111 -12.73 -8.38 -4.29
C LEU A 111 -13.94 -7.63 -3.74
N LEU A 112 -13.80 -6.34 -3.42
CA LEU A 112 -14.90 -5.49 -2.98
C LEU A 112 -15.94 -5.23 -4.09
N TRP A 113 -15.51 -5.12 -5.35
CA TRP A 113 -16.42 -4.94 -6.48
C TRP A 113 -17.32 -6.16 -6.73
N THR A 114 -16.76 -7.38 -6.66
CA THR A 114 -17.55 -8.62 -6.81
C THR A 114 -18.59 -8.81 -5.71
N LYS A 115 -18.46 -8.01 -4.66
CA LYS A 115 -19.30 -7.95 -3.47
C LYS A 115 -20.34 -6.82 -3.59
N ILE A 116 -20.52 -6.19 -4.76
CA ILE A 116 -21.62 -5.23 -5.00
C ILE A 116 -22.77 -5.98 -5.67
N PRO A 117 -23.99 -5.99 -5.09
CA PRO A 117 -25.14 -6.60 -5.71
C PRO A 117 -25.57 -5.81 -6.94
N THR A 118 -25.66 -6.49 -8.06
CA THR A 118 -26.28 -5.96 -9.27
C THR A 118 -27.79 -6.11 -9.17
N PRO A 119 -28.60 -5.06 -9.42
CA PRO A 119 -30.04 -5.23 -9.55
C PRO A 119 -30.31 -6.14 -10.76
N ILE A 120 -31.01 -7.25 -10.53
CA ILE A 120 -31.65 -8.05 -11.58
C ILE A 120 -33.04 -7.52 -11.87
#